data_AF-A0ABD5I992-F1
#
_entry.id   AF-A0ABD5I992-F1
#
_cell.length_a   1.000
_cell.length_b   1.000
_cell.length_c   1.000
_cell.angle_alpha   90.00
_cell.angle_beta   90.00
_cell.angle_gamma   90.00
#
_symmetry.space_group_name_H-M   'P 1'
#
loop_
_entity.id
_entity.type
_entity.pdbx_description
1 polymer ?
#
loop_
_entity_poly.entity_id
_entity_poly.type
_entity_poly.pdbx_seq_one_letter_code
_entity_poly.pdbx_strand_id
1 'polypeptide(L)' 'MKLEIEKFISEIEFPEAAMSFIEEGILCYKVGAYRSSYIMSYLFFLNVVKYRVLESSHTPNEITVGEWNKKKKGISNEDD' A
#
# COMPACT_ATOMS: atom_id res chain seq x y z
N MET A 1 -10.84 4.03 -22.28
CA MET A 1 -9.53 4.69 -22.10
C MET A 1 -8.83 4.02 -20.92
N LYS A 2 -7.59 3.54 -21.11
CA LYS A 2 -6.81 2.96 -20.00
C LYS A 2 -6.05 4.10 -19.29
N LEU A 3 -6.17 4.16 -17.97
CA LEU A 3 -5.51 5.17 -17.14
C LEU A 3 -4.02 4.83 -16.97
N GLU A 4 -3.17 5.83 -16.73
CA GLU A 4 -1.74 5.58 -16.43
C GLU A 4 -1.57 4.71 -15.18
N ILE A 5 -2.43 4.88 -14.17
CA ILE A 5 -2.42 4.03 -12.97
C ILE A 5 -2.71 2.56 -13.29
N GLU A 6 -3.57 2.27 -14.28
CA GLU A 6 -3.86 0.91 -14.73
C GLU A 6 -2.68 0.26 -15.48
N LYS A 7 -1.79 1.06 -16.06
CA LYS A 7 -0.54 0.57 -16.64
C LYS A 7 0.47 0.30 -15.53
N PHE A 8 0.65 1.27 -14.64
CA PHE A 8 1.55 1.18 -13.48
C PHE A 8 1.32 -0.08 -12.65
N ILE A 9 0.06 -0.38 -12.28
CA ILE A 9 -0.24 -1.57 -11.46
C ILE A 9 -0.11 -2.89 -12.21
N SER A 10 -0.04 -2.87 -13.54
CA SER A 10 0.20 -4.08 -14.36
C SER A 10 1.67 -4.38 -14.59
N GLU A 11 2.56 -3.43 -14.33
CA GLU A 11 4.01 -3.56 -14.54
C GLU A 11 4.75 -4.04 -13.29
N ILE A 12 4.14 -3.94 -12.12
CA ILE A 12 4.75 -4.22 -10.82
C ILE A 12 3.83 -5.14 -10.03
N GLU A 13 4.40 -6.13 -9.36
CA GLU A 13 3.66 -6.99 -8.43
C GLU A 13 3.44 -6.27 -7.09
N PHE A 14 2.19 -6.25 -6.64
CA PHE A 14 1.77 -5.67 -5.37
C PHE A 14 1.05 -6.72 -4.51
N PRO A 15 0.99 -6.53 -3.18
CA PRO A 15 0.24 -7.43 -2.30
C PRO A 15 -1.23 -7.52 -2.72
N GLU A 16 -1.80 -8.72 -2.73
CA GLU A 16 -3.20 -8.97 -3.13
C GLU A 16 -4.19 -8.09 -2.34
N ALA A 17 -3.99 -7.97 -1.02
CA ALA A 17 -4.79 -7.11 -0.16
C ALA A 17 -4.72 -5.62 -0.52
N ALA A 18 -3.62 -5.17 -1.13
CA ALA A 18 -3.53 -3.80 -1.65
C ALA A 18 -4.24 -3.69 -3.01
N MET A 19 -4.08 -4.70 -3.87
CA MET A 19 -4.64 -4.70 -5.23
C MET A 19 -6.16 -4.53 -5.24
N SER A 20 -6.89 -5.14 -4.30
CA SER A 20 -8.35 -4.95 -4.18
C SER A 20 -8.75 -3.48 -4.03
N PHE A 21 -8.00 -2.69 -3.25
CA PHE A 21 -8.27 -1.26 -3.09
C PHE A 21 -8.05 -0.48 -4.39
N ILE A 22 -6.94 -0.70 -5.10
CA ILE A 22 -6.65 0.11 -6.29
C ILE A 22 -7.61 -0.21 -7.45
N GLU A 23 -8.04 -1.47 -7.58
CA GLU A 23 -9.04 -1.89 -8.56
C GLU A 23 -10.40 -1.20 -8.32
N GLU A 24 -10.87 -1.18 -7.07
CA GLU A 24 -12.07 -0.42 -6.67
C GLU A 24 -11.88 1.09 -6.86
N GLY A 25 -10.69 1.61 -6.55
CA GLY A 25 -10.35 3.02 -6.74
C GLY A 25 -10.41 3.47 -8.20
N ILE A 26 -9.94 2.62 -9.13
CA ILE A 26 -10.01 2.83 -10.58
C ILE A 26 -11.46 2.76 -11.07
N LEU A 27 -12.24 1.80 -10.59
CA LEU A 27 -13.68 1.71 -10.91
C LEU A 27 -14.40 2.99 -10.47
N CYS A 28 -14.18 3.43 -9.22
CA CYS A 28 -14.74 4.65 -8.67
C CYS A 28 -14.36 5.89 -9.52
N TYR A 29 -13.10 5.97 -9.96
CA TYR A 29 -12.63 7.07 -10.80
C TYR A 29 -13.41 7.14 -12.12
N LYS A 30 -13.56 5.98 -12.80
CA LYS A 30 -14.21 5.88 -14.12
C LYS A 30 -15.69 6.27 -14.09
N VAL A 31 -16.36 6.13 -12.93
CA VAL A 31 -17.77 6.50 -12.76
C VAL A 31 -17.98 7.87 -12.10
N GLY A 32 -16.91 8.65 -11.89
CA GLY A 32 -17.00 9.99 -11.30
C GLY A 32 -17.10 10.03 -9.77
N ALA A 33 -16.94 8.89 -9.08
CA ALA A 33 -16.93 8.79 -7.63
C ALA A 33 -15.54 9.15 -7.05
N TYR A 34 -15.08 10.38 -7.27
CA TYR A 34 -13.70 10.79 -7.00
C TYR A 34 -13.28 10.71 -5.54
N ARG A 35 -14.19 10.95 -4.59
CA ARG A 35 -13.87 10.84 -3.15
C ARG A 35 -13.58 9.39 -2.76
N SER A 36 -14.39 8.45 -3.25
CA SER A 36 -14.15 7.02 -3.04
C SER A 36 -12.86 6.59 -3.71
N SER A 37 -12.63 7.02 -4.96
CA SER A 37 -11.38 6.76 -5.69
C SER A 37 -10.14 7.22 -4.92
N TYR A 38 -10.19 8.42 -4.34
CA TYR A 38 -9.12 8.98 -3.51
C TYR A 38 -8.85 8.13 -2.26
N ILE A 39 -9.88 7.79 -1.50
CA ILE A 39 -9.73 6.98 -0.27
C ILE A 39 -9.16 5.60 -0.60
N MET A 40 -9.68 4.95 -1.64
CA MET A 40 -9.18 3.65 -2.07
C MET A 40 -7.73 3.69 -2.54
N SER A 41 -7.34 4.74 -3.29
CA SER A 41 -5.95 4.95 -3.69
C SER A 41 -5.02 5.15 -2.48
N TYR A 42 -5.48 5.89 -1.47
CA TYR A 42 -4.76 6.05 -0.21
C TYR A 42 -4.57 4.71 0.51
N LEU A 43 -5.63 3.90 0.63
CA LEU A 43 -5.56 2.57 1.25
C LEU A 43 -4.61 1.63 0.51
N PHE A 44 -4.63 1.64 -0.82
CA PHE A 44 -3.66 0.90 -1.63
C PHE A 44 -2.21 1.25 -1.26
N PHE A 45 -1.84 2.53 -1.33
CA PHE A 45 -0.46 2.94 -1.06
C PHE A 45 -0.05 2.70 0.40
N LEU A 46 -0.97 2.93 1.36
CA LEU A 46 -0.72 2.66 2.76
C LEU A 46 -0.41 1.18 3.01
N ASN A 47 -1.20 0.28 2.42
CA ASN A 47 -0.98 -1.17 2.52
C ASN A 47 0.33 -1.60 1.87
N VAL A 48 0.67 -1.04 0.70
CA VAL A 48 1.95 -1.31 0.02
C VAL A 48 3.14 -0.88 0.89
N VAL A 49 3.08 0.32 1.48
CA VAL A 49 4.14 0.81 2.37
C VAL A 49 4.24 -0.05 3.62
N LYS A 50 3.10 -0.37 4.26
CA LYS A 50 3.04 -1.26 5.43
C LYS A 50 3.69 -2.61 5.12
N TYR A 51 3.27 -3.27 4.05
CA TYR A 51 3.82 -4.57 3.64
C TYR A 51 5.33 -4.50 3.40
N ARG A 52 5.80 -3.52 2.63
CA ARG A 52 7.25 -3.37 2.34
C ARG A 52 8.07 -3.11 3.59
N VAL A 53 7.53 -2.33 4.54
CA VAL A 53 8.18 -2.11 5.83
C VAL A 53 8.27 -3.42 6.60
N LEU A 54 7.18 -4.17 6.72
CA LEU A 54 7.11 -5.44 7.46
C LEU A 54 7.98 -6.54 6.84
N GLU A 55 8.04 -6.63 5.51
CA GLU A 55 8.84 -7.63 4.80
C GLU A 55 10.30 -7.22 4.57
N SER A 56 10.67 -5.96 4.85
CA SER A 56 12.04 -5.50 4.67
C SER A 56 13.03 -6.31 5.52
N SER A 57 13.96 -6.99 4.86
CA SER A 57 15.13 -7.62 5.49
C SER A 57 16.21 -6.59 5.88
N HIS A 58 16.13 -5.38 5.33
CA HIS A 58 17.07 -4.30 5.61
C HIS A 58 16.62 -3.45 6.80
N THR A 59 17.57 -3.13 7.68
CA THR A 59 17.42 -2.14 8.75
C THR A 59 18.06 -0.83 8.31
N PRO A 60 17.37 0.32 8.37
CA PRO A 60 17.93 1.61 7.99
C PRO A 60 19.20 1.97 8.76
N ASN A 61 20.18 2.60 8.09
CA ASN A 61 21.53 2.85 8.61
C ASN A 61 21.61 3.61 9.96
N GLU A 62 20.61 4.44 10.28
CA GLU A 62 20.57 5.26 11.51
C GLU A 62 19.65 4.69 12.59
N ILE A 63 19.12 3.47 12.41
CA ILE A 63 18.18 2.84 13.35
C ILE A 63 18.79 1.51 13.82
N THR A 64 18.80 1.27 15.12
CA THR A 64 19.26 -0.03 15.63
C THR A 64 18.27 -1.14 15.26
N VAL A 65 18.75 -2.37 15.09
CA VAL A 65 17.89 -3.53 14.80
C VAL A 65 16.79 -3.70 15.86
N GLY A 66 17.10 -3.42 17.14
CA GLY A 66 16.12 -3.46 18.22
C GLY A 66 15.00 -2.44 18.07
N GLU A 67 15.33 -1.18 17.76
CA GLU A 67 14.36 -0.12 17.51
C GLU A 67 13.53 -0.40 16.26
N TRP A 68 14.16 -0.89 15.19
CA TRP A 68 13.47 -1.26 13.96
C TRP A 68 12.46 -2.39 14.19
N ASN A 69 12.85 -3.45 14.88
CA ASN A 69 11.96 -4.54 15.23
C ASN A 69 10.81 -4.09 16.13
N LYS A 70 11.05 -3.16 17.06
CA LYS A 70 9.99 -2.57 17.88
C LYS A 70 8.99 -1.77 17.03
N LYS A 71 9.46 -0.96 16.08
CA LYS A 71 8.61 -0.22 15.13
C LYS A 71 7.79 -1.17 14.25
N LYS A 72 8.42 -2.21 13.70
CA LYS A 72 7.72 -3.26 12.92
C LYS A 72 6.62 -3.94 13.72
N LYS A 73 6.90 -4.31 14.98
CA LYS A 73 5.88 -4.89 15.88
C LYS A 73 4.72 -3.94 16.13
N GLY A 74 4.98 -2.64 16.32
CA GLY A 74 3.92 -1.64 16.45
C GLY A 74 2.98 -1.63 15.24
N ILE A 75 3.55 -1.62 14.03
CA ILE A 75 2.79 -1.64 12.77
C ILE A 75 1.99 -2.94 12.57
N SER A 76 2.54 -4.08 13.01
CA SER A 76 1.85 -5.37 12.93
C SER A 76 0.72 -5.52 13.94
N ASN A 77 0.84 -4.89 15.11
CA ASN A 77 -0.13 -4.99 16.20
C ASN A 77 -1.27 -3.95 16.09
N GLU A 78 -1.23 -3.03 15.13
CA GLU A 78 -2.35 -2.12 14.83
C GLU A 78 -3.53 -2.85 14.13
N ASP A 79 -3.38 -4.14 13.79
CA ASP A 79 -4.42 -4.98 13.20
C ASP A 79 -5.18 -5.87 14.22
N ASP A 80 -4.87 -5.77 15.54
CA ASP A 80 -5.58 -6.44 16.65
C ASP A 80 -6.40 -5.44 17.50
#